data_AF-A0A9W7T2X2-F1
#
_entry.id   AF-A0A9W7T2X2-F1
#
_cell.length_a   1.000
_cell.length_b   1.000
_cell.length_c   1.000
_cell.angle_alpha   90.00
_cell.angle_beta   90.00
_cell.angle_gamma   90.00
#
_symmetry.space_group_name_H-M   'P 1'
#
loop_
_entity.id
_entity.type
_entity.pdbx_description
1 polymer ?
#
loop_
_entity_poly.entity_id
_entity_poly.type
_entity_poly.pdbx_seq_one_letter_code
_entity_poly.pdbx_strand_id
1 'polypeptide(L)'
;MHQLRCNGVLEGIRICRKGFPNRILYGDFKQRYRILNPAAIPEGQFIDNKKGAEKLLGSLDIDHSQYKLGHTKVFFKAGLLGTLEEMRDDRLALIITGIQARSRGFLSRVEFQKIVERRDALLVIQWNVRAFMGVKNWPWMKLYFKIKPLLKSAETEKEMANMKEEFTKLKEAYAKSEARRKELEEKMVSILQEKNDLQLAMQS
;
A
#
# COMPACT_ATOMS: atom_id res chain seq x y z
N MET A 1 23.60 -22.93 -47.70
CA MET A 1 23.27 -21.64 -48.35
C MET A 1 21.90 -21.61 -49.02
N HIS A 2 21.44 -22.67 -49.69
CA HIS A 2 20.14 -22.70 -50.40
C HIS A 2 18.93 -22.40 -49.49
N GLN A 3 18.84 -23.04 -48.31
CA GLN A 3 17.73 -22.87 -47.36
C GLN A 3 17.47 -21.41 -46.93
N LEU A 4 18.52 -20.62 -46.66
CA LEU A 4 18.36 -19.23 -46.21
C LEU A 4 17.79 -18.29 -47.29
N ARG A 5 18.08 -18.59 -48.56
CA ARG A 5 17.55 -17.83 -49.71
C ARG A 5 16.14 -18.27 -50.05
N CYS A 6 15.86 -19.58 -50.07
CA CYS A 6 14.53 -20.10 -50.35
C CYS A 6 13.50 -19.68 -49.29
N ASN A 7 13.92 -19.58 -48.03
CA ASN A 7 13.07 -19.10 -46.94
C ASN A 7 13.02 -17.56 -46.83
N GLY A 8 13.70 -16.82 -47.71
CA GLY A 8 13.72 -15.36 -47.69
C GLY A 8 14.29 -14.74 -46.40
N VAL A 9 15.17 -15.46 -45.69
CA VAL A 9 15.70 -15.03 -44.38
C VAL A 9 16.49 -13.72 -44.50
N LEU A 10 17.25 -13.56 -45.59
CA LEU A 10 18.02 -12.34 -45.84
C LEU A 10 17.12 -11.13 -46.10
N GLU A 11 16.02 -11.33 -46.82
CA GLU A 11 14.99 -10.33 -47.06
C GLU A 11 14.27 -9.96 -45.76
N GLY A 12 13.95 -10.94 -44.91
CA GLY A 12 13.38 -10.72 -43.57
C GLY A 12 14.31 -9.87 -42.68
N ILE A 13 15.60 -10.20 -42.63
CA ILE A 13 16.60 -9.40 -41.91
C ILE A 13 16.68 -7.97 -42.49
N ARG A 14 16.67 -7.82 -43.82
CA ARG A 14 16.71 -6.51 -44.48
C ARG A 14 15.48 -5.67 -44.14
N ILE A 15 14.30 -6.28 -44.07
CA ILE A 15 13.05 -5.62 -43.65
C ILE A 15 13.13 -5.22 -42.18
N CYS A 16 13.54 -6.11 -41.27
CA CYS A 16 13.67 -5.78 -39.85
C CYS A 16 14.69 -4.67 -39.59
N ARG A 17 15.76 -4.58 -40.38
CA ARG A 17 16.78 -3.54 -40.27
C ARG A 17 16.31 -2.17 -40.77
N LYS A 18 15.47 -2.11 -41.81
CA LYS A 18 14.90 -0.85 -42.34
C LYS A 18 13.59 -0.45 -41.66
N GLY A 19 12.85 -1.43 -41.16
CA GLY A 19 11.51 -1.29 -40.58
C GLY A 19 11.52 -1.02 -39.08
N PHE A 20 10.30 -0.99 -38.53
CA PHE A 20 10.03 -0.72 -37.12
C PHE A 20 9.18 -1.87 -36.56
N PRO A 21 9.81 -2.95 -36.09
CA PRO A 21 9.10 -4.18 -35.71
C PRO A 21 8.19 -4.00 -34.47
N ASN A 22 8.49 -3.03 -33.61
CA ASN A 22 7.75 -2.80 -32.36
C ASN A 22 6.76 -1.65 -32.53
N ARG A 23 5.55 -1.78 -31.98
CA ARG A 23 4.50 -0.74 -32.05
C ARG A 23 3.67 -0.68 -30.78
N ILE A 24 3.38 0.54 -30.30
CA ILE A 24 2.62 0.79 -29.06
C ILE A 24 1.57 1.89 -29.33
N LEU A 25 0.39 1.76 -28.72
CA LEU A 25 -0.64 2.79 -28.76
C LEU A 25 -0.18 4.04 -28.00
N TYR A 26 -0.56 5.23 -28.47
CA TYR A 26 -0.13 6.48 -27.85
C TYR A 26 -0.52 6.60 -26.36
N GLY A 27 -1.71 6.12 -25.98
CA GLY A 27 -2.18 6.12 -24.60
C GLY A 27 -1.27 5.30 -23.68
N ASP A 28 -0.99 4.06 -24.07
CA ASP A 28 -0.13 3.15 -23.32
C ASP A 28 1.31 3.68 -23.22
N PHE A 29 1.85 4.20 -24.33
CA PHE A 29 3.19 4.79 -24.34
C PHE A 29 3.28 5.98 -23.37
N LYS A 30 2.32 6.91 -23.46
CA LYS A 30 2.24 8.09 -22.59
C LYS A 30 2.15 7.67 -21.13
N GLN A 31 1.24 6.76 -20.77
CA GLN A 31 1.08 6.33 -19.39
C GLN A 31 2.32 5.62 -18.85
N ARG A 32 2.92 4.73 -19.65
CA ARG A 32 4.05 3.89 -19.22
C ARG A 32 5.35 4.67 -19.05
N TYR A 33 5.66 5.57 -19.97
CA TYR A 33 6.95 6.25 -20.03
C TYR A 33 6.94 7.69 -19.49
N ARG A 34 5.79 8.24 -19.09
CA ARG A 34 5.70 9.58 -18.47
C ARG A 34 6.65 9.76 -17.29
N ILE A 35 6.96 8.69 -16.57
CA ILE A 35 7.90 8.70 -15.44
C ILE A 35 9.33 9.08 -15.83
N LEU A 36 9.72 8.91 -17.09
CA LEU A 36 11.04 9.31 -17.58
C LEU A 36 11.24 10.83 -17.48
N ASN A 37 10.19 11.58 -17.83
CA ASN A 37 10.17 13.03 -17.73
C ASN A 37 8.73 13.56 -17.45
N PRO A 38 8.35 13.70 -16.18
CA PRO A 38 7.03 14.21 -15.80
C PRO A 38 6.79 15.67 -16.23
N ALA A 39 7.83 16.47 -16.41
CA ALA A 39 7.71 17.87 -16.83
C ALA A 39 7.29 18.00 -18.30
N ALA A 40 7.65 17.03 -19.15
CA ALA A 40 7.22 17.01 -20.55
C ALA A 40 5.71 16.76 -20.70
N ILE A 41 5.09 16.08 -19.74
CA ILE A 41 3.65 15.79 -19.69
C ILE A 41 3.10 16.13 -18.29
N PRO A 42 2.80 17.42 -18.03
CA PRO A 42 2.28 17.88 -16.75
C PRO A 42 0.96 17.19 -16.38
N GLU A 43 0.76 16.97 -15.09
CA GLU A 43 -0.47 16.41 -14.54
C GLU A 43 -1.60 17.45 -14.58
N GLY A 44 -2.83 17.03 -14.91
CA GLY A 44 -4.01 17.92 -14.92
C GLY A 44 -4.22 18.76 -16.19
N GLN A 45 -3.26 18.77 -17.13
CA GLN A 45 -3.45 19.39 -18.44
C GLN A 45 -3.84 18.35 -19.49
N PHE A 46 -4.93 18.60 -20.23
CA PHE A 46 -5.29 17.75 -21.35
C PHE A 46 -4.28 17.95 -22.49
N ILE A 47 -3.43 16.95 -22.69
CA ILE A 47 -2.51 16.87 -23.82
C ILE A 47 -2.91 15.65 -24.63
N ASP A 48 -3.19 15.88 -25.91
CA ASP A 48 -3.44 14.82 -26.89
C ASP A 48 -2.35 13.74 -26.83
N ASN A 49 -2.75 12.48 -26.92
CA ASN A 49 -1.85 11.36 -26.66
C ASN A 49 -0.68 11.31 -27.67
N LYS A 50 -0.93 11.70 -28.93
CA LYS A 50 0.12 11.78 -29.95
C LYS A 50 1.10 12.90 -29.65
N LYS A 51 0.61 14.12 -29.37
CA LYS A 51 1.47 15.26 -28.98
C LYS A 51 2.25 14.98 -27.69
N GLY A 52 1.64 14.28 -26.73
CA GLY A 52 2.30 13.90 -25.47
C GLY A 52 3.45 12.93 -25.71
N ALA A 53 3.25 11.92 -26.55
CA ALA A 53 4.31 10.99 -26.93
C ALA A 53 5.44 11.67 -27.71
N GLU A 54 5.11 12.59 -28.62
CA GLU A 54 6.08 13.38 -29.38
C GLU A 54 6.95 14.26 -28.46
N LYS A 55 6.32 15.02 -27.55
CA LYS A 55 7.03 15.83 -26.55
C LYS A 55 7.92 14.98 -25.65
N LEU A 56 7.42 13.84 -25.19
CA LEU A 56 8.18 12.94 -24.33
C LEU A 56 9.40 12.39 -25.06
N LEU A 57 9.22 11.81 -26.25
CA LEU A 57 10.31 11.27 -27.06
C LEU A 57 11.32 12.35 -27.45
N GLY A 58 10.87 13.56 -27.79
CA GLY A 58 11.75 14.68 -28.10
C GLY A 58 12.47 15.27 -26.88
N SER A 59 11.99 15.01 -25.67
CA SER A 59 12.67 15.40 -24.42
C SER A 59 13.74 14.42 -23.98
N LEU A 60 13.75 13.21 -24.56
CA LEU A 60 14.72 12.17 -24.26
C LEU A 60 15.86 12.26 -25.28
N ASP A 61 17.08 11.98 -24.83
CA ASP A 61 18.25 11.97 -25.69
C ASP A 61 18.31 10.66 -26.50
N ILE A 62 17.45 10.56 -27.51
CA ILE A 62 17.31 9.41 -28.40
C ILE A 62 17.28 9.83 -29.86
N ASP A 63 17.97 9.05 -30.69
CA ASP A 63 18.02 9.28 -32.12
C ASP A 63 16.62 9.16 -32.75
N HIS A 64 16.20 10.24 -33.42
CA HIS A 64 14.89 10.34 -34.06
C HIS A 64 14.76 9.41 -35.29
N SER A 65 15.84 8.79 -35.75
CA SER A 65 15.81 7.73 -36.76
C SER A 65 15.30 6.38 -36.21
N GLN A 66 15.31 6.20 -34.88
CA GLN A 66 14.99 4.95 -34.20
C GLN A 66 13.50 4.76 -33.95
N TYR A 67 12.68 5.79 -34.13
CA TYR A 67 11.23 5.70 -34.02
C TYR A 67 10.51 6.45 -35.15
N LYS A 68 9.23 6.12 -35.36
CA LYS A 68 8.31 6.86 -36.24
C LYS A 68 6.94 6.99 -35.59
N LEU A 69 6.34 8.16 -35.79
CA LEU A 69 4.99 8.49 -35.30
C LEU A 69 3.97 8.16 -36.39
N GLY A 70 3.10 7.19 -36.13
CA GLY A 70 1.97 6.87 -37.02
C GLY A 70 0.72 7.69 -36.69
N HIS A 71 -0.43 7.28 -37.24
CA HIS A 71 -1.72 7.89 -36.91
C HIS A 71 -2.21 7.51 -35.51
N THR A 72 -2.13 6.23 -35.15
CA THR A 72 -2.65 5.70 -33.87
C THR A 72 -1.58 5.12 -32.95
N LYS A 73 -0.39 4.84 -33.47
CA LYS A 73 0.68 4.13 -32.76
C LYS A 73 2.04 4.79 -32.99
N VAL A 74 2.93 4.62 -32.03
CA VAL A 74 4.37 4.86 -32.17
C VAL A 74 5.04 3.56 -32.60
N PHE A 75 5.98 3.66 -33.54
CA PHE A 75 6.75 2.55 -34.07
C PHE A 75 8.22 2.69 -33.67
N PHE A 76 8.86 1.61 -33.26
CA PHE A 76 10.25 1.60 -32.78
C PHE A 76 11.08 0.56 -33.54
N LYS A 77 12.35 0.89 -33.78
CA LYS A 77 13.36 -0.08 -34.20
C LYS A 77 13.60 -1.11 -33.09
N ALA A 78 14.20 -2.24 -33.46
CA ALA A 78 14.65 -3.22 -32.49
C ALA A 78 15.69 -2.59 -31.55
N GLY A 79 15.64 -2.92 -30.26
CA GLY A 79 16.56 -2.40 -29.24
C GLY A 79 16.03 -1.17 -28.49
N LEU A 80 15.49 -0.16 -29.19
CA LEU A 80 15.08 1.11 -28.56
C LEU A 80 14.06 0.92 -27.42
N LEU A 81 13.10 0.00 -27.57
CA LEU A 81 12.12 -0.26 -26.52
C LEU A 81 12.77 -0.80 -25.24
N GLY A 82 13.81 -1.63 -25.38
CA GLY A 82 14.59 -2.15 -24.25
C GLY A 82 15.31 -1.02 -23.52
N THR A 83 15.95 -0.11 -24.26
CA THR A 83 16.57 1.09 -23.68
C THR A 83 15.56 1.96 -22.92
N LEU A 84 14.36 2.14 -23.46
CA LEU A 84 13.30 2.90 -22.78
C LEU A 84 12.80 2.22 -21.50
N GLU A 85 12.74 0.88 -21.46
CA GLU A 85 12.43 0.15 -20.21
C GLU A 85 13.56 0.27 -19.19
N GLU A 86 14.83 0.17 -19.61
CA GLU A 86 15.98 0.31 -18.72
C GLU A 86 16.03 1.70 -18.06
N MET A 87 15.88 2.77 -18.85
CA MET A 87 15.78 4.14 -18.33
C MET A 87 14.61 4.30 -17.35
N ARG A 88 13.51 3.55 -17.56
CA ARG A 88 12.32 3.59 -16.71
C ARG A 88 12.57 2.86 -15.41
N ASP A 89 13.22 1.71 -15.46
CA ASP A 89 13.57 0.91 -14.29
C ASP A 89 14.55 1.67 -13.39
N ASP A 90 15.52 2.39 -13.94
CA ASP A 90 16.42 3.27 -13.17
C ASP A 90 15.65 4.35 -12.40
N ARG A 91 14.69 5.02 -13.07
CA ARG A 91 13.83 6.01 -12.42
C ARG A 91 12.96 5.40 -11.32
N LEU A 92 12.37 4.24 -11.59
CA LEU A 92 11.55 3.53 -10.61
C LEU A 92 12.38 3.09 -9.40
N ALA A 93 13.59 2.60 -9.61
CA ALA A 93 14.50 2.18 -8.55
C ALA A 93 14.78 3.32 -7.56
N LEU A 94 15.05 4.53 -8.06
CA LEU A 94 15.26 5.72 -7.22
C LEU A 94 14.03 6.06 -6.38
N ILE A 95 12.84 6.06 -7.00
CA ILE A 95 11.57 6.39 -6.32
C ILE A 95 11.26 5.34 -5.25
N ILE A 96 11.35 4.05 -5.61
CA ILE A 96 11.09 2.93 -4.70
C ILE A 96 12.08 2.98 -3.54
N THR A 97 13.35 3.26 -3.79
CA THR A 97 14.36 3.41 -2.74
C THR A 97 14.00 4.54 -1.77
N GLY A 98 13.52 5.69 -2.26
CA GLY A 98 13.04 6.78 -1.42
C GLY A 98 11.85 6.40 -0.53
N ILE A 99 10.86 5.70 -1.09
CA ILE A 99 9.71 5.17 -0.34
C ILE A 99 10.18 4.19 0.73
N GLN A 100 11.03 3.23 0.35
CA GLN A 100 11.56 2.22 1.26
C GLN A 100 12.38 2.86 2.39
N ALA A 101 13.22 3.85 2.11
CA ALA A 101 14.02 4.55 3.11
C ALA A 101 13.11 5.26 4.14
N ARG A 102 12.03 5.92 3.68
CA ARG A 102 11.06 6.56 4.57
C ARG A 102 10.33 5.53 5.45
N SER A 103 9.86 4.44 4.87
CA SER A 103 9.16 3.37 5.61
C SER A 103 10.07 2.70 6.64
N ARG A 104 11.30 2.32 6.24
CA ARG A 104 12.29 1.74 7.17
C ARG A 104 12.64 2.73 8.28
N GLY A 105 12.88 4.01 7.95
CA GLY A 105 13.16 5.03 8.95
C GLY A 105 12.02 5.25 9.95
N PHE A 106 10.76 5.19 9.49
CA PHE A 106 9.61 5.25 10.38
C PHE A 106 9.56 4.04 11.32
N LEU A 107 9.67 2.82 10.79
CA LEU A 107 9.66 1.59 11.60
C LEU A 107 10.78 1.58 12.64
N SER A 108 12.00 1.98 12.26
CA SER A 108 13.13 2.04 13.18
C SER A 108 12.89 3.03 14.32
N ARG A 109 12.26 4.20 14.07
CA ARG A 109 11.95 5.17 15.13
C ARG A 109 10.86 4.67 16.08
N VAL A 110 9.84 4.00 15.55
CA VAL A 110 8.78 3.38 16.36
C VAL A 110 9.38 2.30 17.27
N GLU A 111 10.27 1.46 16.75
CA GLU A 111 10.91 0.42 17.55
C GLU A 111 11.89 1.00 18.57
N PHE A 112 12.64 2.04 18.19
CA PHE A 112 13.52 2.75 19.13
C PHE A 112 12.74 3.35 20.30
N GLN A 113 11.58 3.97 20.05
CA GLN A 113 10.75 4.54 21.11
C GLN A 113 10.32 3.47 22.13
N LYS A 114 9.92 2.28 21.66
CA LYS A 114 9.59 1.15 22.55
C LYS A 114 10.80 0.70 23.39
N ILE A 115 12.01 0.72 22.81
CA ILE A 115 13.24 0.36 23.53
C ILE A 115 13.51 1.38 24.64
N VAL A 116 13.35 2.68 24.37
CA VAL A 116 13.50 3.75 25.37
C VAL A 116 12.48 3.59 26.49
N GLU A 117 11.20 3.42 26.17
CA GLU A 117 10.14 3.22 27.17
C GLU A 117 10.39 1.98 28.03
N ARG A 118 10.83 0.87 27.43
CA ARG A 118 11.21 -0.34 28.17
C ARG A 118 12.37 -0.10 29.11
N ARG A 119 13.38 0.66 28.68
CA ARG A 119 14.54 1.00 29.52
C ARG A 119 14.11 1.80 30.75
N ASP A 120 13.27 2.81 30.57
CA ASP A 120 12.81 3.65 31.67
C ASP A 120 11.91 2.87 32.64
N ALA A 121 10.96 2.09 32.11
CA ALA A 121 10.12 1.20 32.92
C ALA A 121 10.95 0.20 33.73
N LEU A 122 12.00 -0.37 33.13
CA LEU A 122 12.90 -1.30 33.81
C LEU A 122 13.62 -0.63 34.98
N LEU A 123 14.12 0.60 34.82
CA LEU A 123 14.76 1.34 35.91
C LEU A 123 13.76 1.63 37.04
N VAL A 124 12.54 2.06 36.70
CA VAL A 124 11.48 2.32 37.69
C VAL A 124 11.12 1.06 38.46
N ILE A 125 10.92 -0.08 37.78
CA ILE A 125 10.60 -1.36 38.41
C ILE A 125 11.73 -1.78 39.35
N GLN A 126 12.98 -1.76 38.87
CA GLN A 126 14.14 -2.14 39.68
C GLN A 126 14.26 -1.27 40.94
N TRP A 127 14.09 0.04 40.82
CA TRP A 127 14.17 0.95 41.96
C TRP A 127 13.02 0.71 42.95
N ASN A 128 11.80 0.56 42.47
CA ASN A 128 10.63 0.28 43.31
C ASN A 128 10.76 -1.05 44.05
N VAL A 129 11.26 -2.10 43.39
CA VAL A 129 11.50 -3.41 44.04
C VAL A 129 12.54 -3.28 45.15
N ARG A 130 13.65 -2.57 44.92
CA ARG A 130 14.67 -2.33 45.95
C ARG A 130 14.12 -1.50 47.11
N ALA A 131 13.38 -0.43 46.82
CA ALA A 131 12.75 0.41 47.84
C ALA A 131 11.73 -0.39 48.67
N PHE A 132 10.86 -1.16 48.01
CA PHE A 132 9.89 -2.04 48.66
C PHE A 132 10.57 -3.07 49.57
N MET A 133 11.64 -3.70 49.11
CA MET A 133 12.40 -4.65 49.93
C MET A 133 13.01 -4.00 51.18
N GLY A 134 13.35 -2.71 51.13
CA GLY A 134 13.79 -1.94 52.29
C GLY A 134 12.68 -1.65 53.30
N VAL A 135 11.47 -1.29 52.83
CA VAL A 135 10.37 -0.86 53.72
C VAL A 135 9.40 -1.98 54.13
N LYS A 136 9.34 -3.10 53.41
CA LYS A 136 8.34 -4.16 53.64
C LYS A 136 8.33 -4.72 55.06
N ASN A 137 9.49 -4.70 55.73
CA ASN A 137 9.65 -5.23 57.08
C ASN A 137 9.49 -4.16 58.17
N TRP A 138 9.37 -2.88 57.81
CA TRP A 138 9.24 -1.77 58.74
C TRP A 138 7.91 -1.85 59.51
N PRO A 139 7.89 -1.67 60.85
CA PRO A 139 6.68 -1.87 61.66
C PRO A 139 5.47 -1.03 61.20
N TRP A 140 5.68 0.24 60.83
CA TRP A 140 4.62 1.11 60.33
C TRP A 140 4.04 0.62 59.00
N MET A 141 4.87 0.09 58.09
CA MET A 141 4.38 -0.46 56.83
C MET A 141 3.58 -1.76 57.03
N LYS A 142 4.00 -2.62 57.98
CA LYS A 142 3.24 -3.81 58.38
C LYS A 142 1.87 -3.46 58.97
N LEU A 143 1.80 -2.40 59.79
CA LEU A 143 0.54 -1.91 60.34
C LEU A 143 -0.40 -1.44 59.22
N TYR A 144 0.12 -0.63 58.29
CA TYR A 144 -0.63 -0.16 57.13
C TYR A 144 -1.20 -1.32 56.29
N PHE A 145 -0.40 -2.35 55.99
CA PHE A 145 -0.88 -3.51 55.22
C PHE A 145 -1.97 -4.31 55.93
N LYS A 146 -2.02 -4.32 57.27
CA LYS A 146 -3.09 -4.96 58.03
C LYS A 146 -4.38 -4.13 58.06
N ILE A 147 -4.26 -2.81 58.14
CA ILE A 147 -5.41 -1.90 58.26
C ILE A 147 -6.07 -1.63 56.90
N LYS A 148 -5.28 -1.46 55.83
CA LYS A 148 -5.79 -1.06 54.50
C LYS A 148 -6.92 -1.97 53.96
N PRO A 149 -6.82 -3.32 54.00
CA PRO A 149 -7.88 -4.19 53.48
C PRO A 149 -9.18 -4.15 54.28
N LEU A 150 -9.18 -3.59 55.50
CA LEU A 150 -10.38 -3.40 56.31
C LEU A 150 -11.16 -2.14 55.89
N LEU A 151 -10.55 -1.25 55.12
CA LEU A 151 -11.12 -0.01 54.59
C LEU A 151 -11.72 -0.21 53.18
N LYS A 152 -12.48 -1.30 52.97
CA LYS A 152 -13.00 -1.74 51.66
C LYS A 152 -13.89 -0.74 50.93
N SER A 153 -14.47 0.25 51.61
CA SER A 153 -15.44 1.18 51.02
C SER A 153 -14.91 1.92 49.79
N ALA A 154 -13.67 2.39 49.82
CA ALA A 154 -13.06 3.11 48.70
C ALA A 154 -12.71 2.20 47.51
N GLU A 155 -12.37 0.93 47.78
CA GLU A 155 -12.03 -0.05 46.74
C GLU A 155 -13.30 -0.51 46.01
N THR A 156 -14.40 -0.74 46.75
CA THR A 156 -15.71 -1.10 46.18
C THR A 156 -16.31 0.00 45.31
N GLU A 157 -16.08 1.27 45.63
CA GLU A 157 -16.59 2.40 44.82
C GLU A 157 -15.86 2.47 43.46
N LYS A 158 -14.54 2.25 43.48
CA LYS A 158 -13.73 2.19 42.27
C LYS A 158 -14.09 0.99 41.38
N GLU A 159 -14.32 -0.18 41.97
CA GLU A 159 -14.80 -1.36 41.25
C GLU A 159 -16.18 -1.13 40.63
N MET A 160 -17.10 -0.48 41.36
CA MET A 160 -18.43 -0.15 40.83
C MET A 160 -18.35 0.85 39.66
N ALA A 161 -17.45 1.82 39.73
CA ALA A 161 -17.21 2.76 38.63
C ALA A 161 -16.70 2.06 37.37
N ASN A 162 -15.69 1.18 37.51
CA ASN A 162 -15.16 0.40 36.41
C ASN A 162 -16.23 -0.50 35.78
N MET A 163 -17.01 -1.20 36.62
CA MET A 163 -18.07 -2.09 36.17
C MET A 163 -19.20 -1.34 35.43
N LYS A 164 -19.52 -0.12 35.87
CA LYS A 164 -20.46 0.76 35.13
C LYS A 164 -19.92 1.13 33.75
N GLU A 165 -18.64 1.48 33.66
CA GLU A 165 -18.01 1.82 32.37
C GLU A 165 -17.92 0.63 31.42
N GLU A 166 -17.58 -0.56 31.93
CA GLU A 166 -17.60 -1.79 31.13
C GLU A 166 -19.01 -2.14 30.67
N PHE A 167 -20.00 -1.98 31.55
CA PHE A 167 -21.40 -2.23 31.22
C PHE A 167 -21.91 -1.30 30.12
N THR A 168 -21.60 0.00 30.16
CA THR A 168 -22.01 0.93 29.10
C THR A 168 -21.37 0.58 27.77
N LYS A 169 -20.06 0.32 27.74
CA LYS A 169 -19.35 -0.10 26.52
C LYS A 169 -19.94 -1.39 25.94
N LEU A 170 -20.24 -2.36 26.80
CA LEU A 170 -20.82 -3.63 26.37
C LEU A 170 -22.22 -3.43 25.79
N LYS A 171 -23.05 -2.61 26.44
CA LYS A 171 -24.41 -2.31 25.99
C LYS A 171 -24.41 -1.60 24.62
N GLU A 172 -23.52 -0.65 24.42
CA GLU A 172 -23.35 0.05 23.13
C GLU A 172 -22.87 -0.89 22.02
N ALA A 173 -21.86 -1.72 22.30
CA ALA A 173 -21.35 -2.71 21.36
C ALA A 173 -22.43 -3.73 20.98
N TYR A 174 -23.20 -4.20 21.96
CA TYR A 174 -24.32 -5.12 21.76
C TYR A 174 -25.39 -4.50 20.86
N ALA A 175 -25.85 -3.28 21.16
CA ALA A 175 -26.86 -2.60 20.35
C ALA A 175 -26.40 -2.41 18.90
N LYS A 176 -25.14 -2.02 18.68
CA LYS A 176 -24.57 -1.87 17.33
C LYS A 176 -24.49 -3.21 16.59
N SER A 177 -24.11 -4.28 17.29
CA SER A 177 -24.05 -5.63 16.73
C SER A 177 -25.45 -6.15 16.37
N GLU A 178 -26.45 -5.91 17.21
CA GLU A 178 -27.83 -6.33 16.98
C GLU A 178 -28.44 -5.61 15.77
N ALA A 179 -28.23 -4.29 15.66
CA ALA A 179 -28.69 -3.50 14.52
C ALA A 179 -28.05 -3.98 13.20
N ARG A 180 -26.73 -4.22 13.21
CA ARG A 180 -26.02 -4.76 12.03
C ARG A 180 -26.50 -6.16 11.65
N ARG A 181 -26.80 -7.02 12.63
CA ARG A 181 -27.36 -8.35 12.38
C ARG A 181 -28.70 -8.26 11.65
N LYS A 182 -29.61 -7.40 12.13
CA LYS A 182 -30.93 -7.18 11.51
C LYS A 182 -30.80 -6.67 10.06
N GLU A 183 -29.94 -5.69 9.82
CA GLU A 183 -29.69 -5.16 8.47
C GLU A 183 -29.15 -6.23 7.51
N LEU A 184 -28.25 -7.11 7.99
CA LEU A 184 -27.70 -8.20 7.18
C LEU A 184 -28.73 -9.30 6.92
N GLU A 185 -29.60 -9.61 7.88
CA GLU A 185 -30.70 -10.57 7.71
C GLU A 185 -31.71 -10.08 6.66
N GLU A 186 -32.08 -8.80 6.69
CA GLU A 186 -32.96 -8.19 5.67
C GLU A 186 -32.35 -8.26 4.27
N LYS A 187 -31.05 -7.90 4.14
CA LYS A 187 -30.34 -8.03 2.85
C LYS A 187 -30.26 -9.47 2.36
N MET A 188 -30.05 -10.43 3.27
CA MET A 188 -30.00 -11.85 2.91
C MET A 188 -31.32 -12.35 2.36
N VAL A 189 -32.45 -11.90 2.92
CA VAL A 189 -33.79 -12.22 2.38
C VAL A 189 -33.96 -11.65 0.97
N SER A 190 -33.57 -10.38 0.74
CA SER A 190 -33.62 -9.77 -0.60
C SER A 190 -32.81 -10.55 -1.64
N ILE A 191 -31.56 -10.92 -1.29
CA ILE A 191 -30.67 -11.67 -2.18
C ILE A 191 -31.22 -13.07 -2.48
N LEU A 192 -31.83 -13.74 -1.50
CA LEU A 192 -32.46 -15.05 -1.71
C LEU A 192 -33.65 -14.93 -2.67
N GLN A 193 -34.43 -13.85 -2.57
CA GLN A 193 -35.54 -13.60 -3.48
C GLN A 193 -35.05 -13.31 -4.90
N GLU A 194 -34.09 -12.40 -5.08
CA GLU A 194 -33.46 -12.13 -6.37
C GLU A 194 -32.86 -13.39 -7.01
N LYS A 195 -32.20 -14.23 -6.20
CA LYS A 195 -31.66 -15.52 -6.66
C LYS A 195 -32.76 -16.44 -7.18
N ASN A 196 -33.87 -16.56 -6.44
CA ASN A 196 -34.99 -17.42 -6.84
C ASN A 196 -35.65 -16.89 -8.13
N ASP A 197 -35.84 -15.58 -8.25
CA ASP A 197 -36.42 -14.95 -9.43
C ASP A 197 -35.54 -15.18 -10.67
N LEU A 198 -34.22 -15.03 -10.54
CA LEU A 198 -33.26 -15.33 -11.60
C LEU A 198 -33.26 -16.82 -11.97
N GLN A 199 -33.36 -17.71 -10.98
CA GLN A 199 -33.41 -19.16 -11.23
C GLN A 199 -34.68 -19.55 -12.01
N LEU A 200 -35.83 -18.94 -11.69
CA LEU A 200 -37.07 -19.13 -12.44
C LEU A 200 -36.95 -18.61 -13.88
N ALA A 201 -36.36 -17.43 -14.07
CA ALA A 201 -36.13 -16.83 -15.39
C ALA A 201 -35.15 -17.63 -16.27
N MET A 202 -34.25 -18.43 -15.69
CA MET A 202 -33.37 -19.33 -16.42
C MET A 202 -34.03 -20.67 -16.80
N GLN A 203 -35.12 -21.05 -16.13
CA GLN A 203 -35.85 -22.31 -16.37
C GLN A 203 -37.01 -22.15 -17.37
N SER A 204 -37.45 -20.92 -17.63
CA SER A 204 -38.37 -20.54 -18.71
C SER A 204 -37.64 -20.30 -20.03
#